data_AF-A0A2Z2KEB8-F1
#
_entry.id   AF-A0A2Z2KEB8-F1
#
_cell.length_a   1.000
_cell.length_b   1.000
_cell.length_c   1.000
_cell.angle_alpha   90.00
_cell.angle_beta   90.00
_cell.angle_gamma   90.00
#
_symmetry.space_group_name_H-M   'P 1'
#
loop_
_entity.id
_entity.type
_entity.pdbx_description
1 polymer ?
#
loop_
_entity_poly.entity_id
_entity_poly.type
_entity_poly.pdbx_seq_one_letter_code
_entity_poly.pdbx_strand_id
1 'polypeptide(L)' 'MLRFAGLGVAMDNAPDEVKLAADIVTLSNDEDGLKVVLEKYCY' A
#
# COMPACT_ATOMS: atom_id res chain seq x y z
N MET A 1 4.33 1.89 -12.15
CA MET A 1 3.14 2.51 -11.53
C MET A 1 3.43 2.96 -10.11
N LEU A 2 3.73 2.05 -9.16
CA LEU A 2 4.02 2.42 -7.76
C LEU A 2 5.20 3.39 -7.61
N ARG A 3 6.34 3.08 -8.23
CA ARG A 3 7.53 3.96 -8.24
C ARG A 3 7.35 5.32 -8.92
N PHE A 4 6.27 5.49 -9.68
CA PHE A 4 5.96 6.76 -10.35
C PHE A 4 4.92 7.58 -9.56
N ALA A 5 4.14 6.92 -8.70
CA ALA A 5 3.19 7.60 -7.84
C ALA A 5 3.93 8.42 -6.79
N GLY A 6 3.33 9.52 -6.32
CA GLY A 6 3.89 10.32 -5.23
C GLY A 6 3.93 9.58 -3.89
N LEU A 7 3.10 8.54 -3.73
CA LEU A 7 3.15 7.57 -2.64
C LEU A 7 2.68 6.21 -3.18
N GLY A 8 3.61 5.26 -3.34
CA GLY A 8 3.32 3.88 -3.68
C GLY A 8 2.99 3.06 -2.44
N VAL A 9 1.84 2.40 -2.43
CA VAL A 9 1.40 1.55 -1.32
C VAL A 9 1.14 0.13 -1.81
N ALA A 10 1.69 -0.86 -1.11
CA ALA A 10 1.38 -2.28 -1.31
C ALA A 10 0.61 -2.84 -0.11
N MET A 11 -0.30 -3.78 -0.35
CA MET A 11 -0.95 -4.56 0.72
C MET A 11 -0.01 -5.65 1.23
N ASP A 12 -0.19 -6.11 2.48
CA ASP A 12 0.69 -7.12 3.09
C ASP A 12 0.69 -8.46 2.32
N ASN A 13 -0.47 -8.85 1.81
CA ASN A 13 -0.64 -10.05 1.01
C ASN A 13 -0.29 -9.86 -0.48
N ALA A 14 0.29 -8.71 -0.87
CA ALA A 14 0.79 -8.51 -2.22
C ALA A 14 2.07 -9.33 -2.48
N PRO A 15 2.37 -9.68 -3.75
CA PRO A 15 3.62 -10.32 -4.12
C PRO A 15 4.84 -9.51 -3.65
N ASP A 16 5.93 -10.18 -3.30
CA ASP A 16 7.12 -9.53 -2.75
C ASP A 16 7.72 -8.47 -3.68
N GLU A 17 7.68 -8.70 -5.00
CA GLU A 17 8.13 -7.71 -6.00
C GLU A 17 7.32 -6.40 -5.95
N VAL A 18 6.04 -6.47 -5.57
CA VAL A 18 5.16 -5.30 -5.44
C VAL A 18 5.48 -4.56 -4.15
N LYS A 19 5.66 -5.30 -3.03
CA LYS A 19 6.06 -4.73 -1.73
C LYS A 19 7.42 -4.04 -1.81
N LEU A 20 8.39 -4.64 -2.51
CA LEU A 20 9.71 -4.06 -2.76
C LEU A 20 9.68 -2.82 -3.67
N ALA A 21 8.61 -2.62 -4.44
CA ALA A 21 8.43 -1.47 -5.32
C ALA A 21 7.56 -0.36 -4.71
N ALA A 22 7.04 -0.56 -3.50
CA ALA A 22 6.22 0.40 -2.76
C ALA A 22 7.04 1.16 -1.72
N ASP A 23 6.57 2.37 -1.37
CA ASP A 23 7.19 3.18 -0.32
C ASP A 23 6.76 2.72 1.07
N ILE A 24 5.54 2.19 1.17
CA ILE A 24 5.00 1.57 2.38
C ILE A 24 4.21 0.30 2.06
N VAL A 25 4.20 -0.62 3.02
CA VAL A 25 3.30 -1.77 3.04
C VAL A 25 2.23 -1.52 4.10
N THR A 26 0.96 -1.67 3.74
CA THR A 26 -0.20 -1.60 4.64
C THR A 26 -0.72 -3.01 4.95
N LEU A 27 -1.80 -3.13 5.72
CA LEU A 27 -2.44 -4.42 6.02
C LEU A 27 -2.88 -5.16 4.74
N SER A 28 -3.29 -6.43 4.90
CA SER A 28 -3.92 -7.18 3.82
C SER A 28 -5.19 -6.47 3.32
N ASN A 29 -5.59 -6.75 2.09
CA ASN A 29 -6.92 -6.37 1.62
C ASN A 29 -8.05 -7.05 2.42
N ASP A 30 -7.79 -8.23 3.00
CA ASP A 30 -8.73 -8.93 3.90
C ASP A 30 -8.89 -8.23 5.27
N GLU A 31 -7.99 -7.30 5.58
CA GLU A 31 -7.92 -6.55 6.85
C GLU A 31 -8.12 -5.04 6.63
N ASP A 32 -8.82 -4.65 5.57
CA ASP A 32 -9.12 -3.26 5.22
C ASP A 32 -7.86 -2.36 5.07
N GLY A 33 -6.75 -2.91 4.58
CA GLY A 33 -5.49 -2.16 4.43
C GLY A 33 -5.60 -0.85 3.62
N LEU A 34 -6.54 -0.78 2.67
CA LEU A 34 -6.82 0.45 1.93
C LEU A 34 -7.42 1.55 2.82
N LYS A 35 -8.32 1.19 3.73
CA LYS A 35 -8.99 2.14 4.64
C LYS A 35 -7.96 2.83 5.52
N VAL A 36 -7.04 2.06 6.10
CA VAL A 36 -5.95 2.57 6.95
C VAL A 36 -5.10 3.61 6.23
N VAL A 37 -4.83 3.39 4.94
CA VAL A 37 -4.03 4.31 4.11
C VAL A 37 -4.81 5.59 3.83
N LEU A 38 -6.09 5.49 3.47
CA LEU A 38 -6.92 6.67 3.21
C LEU A 38 -7.10 7.53 4.46
N GLU A 39 -7.37 6.92 5.61
CA GLU A 39 -7.48 7.61 6.91
C GLU A 39 -6.18 8.30 7.33
N LYS A 40 -5.03 7.83 6.86
CA LYS A 40 -3.72 8.41 7.21
C LYS A 40 -3.26 9.52 6.27
N TYR A 41 -3.63 9.45 4.98
CA TYR A 41 -3.03 10.29 3.94
C TYR A 41 -4.03 11.13 3.13
N CYS A 42 -5.34 10.86 3.23
CA CYS A 42 -6.35 11.51 2.38
C CYS A 42 -7.57 12.05 3.13
N TYR A 43 -7.70 11.74 4.42
CA TYR A 43 -8.75 12.22 5.32
C TYR A 43 -8.11 12.88 6.54
#